data_AF-A0A5B7C454-F1
#
_entry.id   AF-A0A5B7C454-F1
#
_cell.length_a   1.000
_cell.length_b   1.000
_cell.length_c   1.000
_cell.angle_alpha   90.00
_cell.angle_beta   90.00
_cell.angle_gamma   90.00
#
_symmetry.space_group_name_H-M   'P 1'
#
loop_
_entity.id
_entity.type
_entity.pdbx_description
1 polymer ?
#
loop_
_entity_poly.entity_id
_entity_poly.type
_entity_poly.pdbx_seq_one_letter_code
_entity_poly.pdbx_strand_id
1 'polypeptide(L)'
;MGFARDRNAFLSSSTLSLMIIYGVFAIASSTAQAQAFRCNSSSGRKCNALIDYVSPNTTTLSAIKTLFGIRNLRSLLGANNFPLSTSPSQSVSAQQIIKIPFPCICNNGTGISNHRPIYKVVAGDFLFHIAAEVFSRLVTFQQIQAVNNISDGNLIEVGQELWIPLPCSC
;
A
#
# COMPACT_ATOMS: atom_id res chain seq x y z
N MET A 1 44.54 -66.14 22.52
CA MET A 1 44.76 -64.96 23.39
C MET A 1 44.26 -63.72 22.66
N GLY A 2 43.51 -62.86 23.36
CA GLY A 2 42.61 -61.86 22.80
C GLY A 2 43.25 -60.68 22.05
N PHE A 3 42.49 -60.17 21.08
CA PHE A 3 42.71 -58.88 20.44
C PHE A 3 41.81 -57.81 21.08
N ALA A 4 42.40 -56.63 21.22
CA ALA A 4 41.91 -55.49 21.96
C ALA A 4 40.66 -54.83 21.34
N ARG A 5 39.97 -54.09 22.21
CA ARG A 5 38.66 -53.47 22.05
C ARG A 5 38.83 -52.02 21.61
N ASP A 6 38.48 -51.68 20.37
CA ASP A 6 38.31 -50.29 19.96
C ASP A 6 36.83 -49.87 20.05
N ARG A 7 36.60 -48.85 20.88
CA ARG A 7 35.36 -48.10 20.99
C ARG A 7 35.42 -46.96 19.99
N ASN A 8 34.41 -46.78 19.14
CA ASN A 8 34.04 -45.44 18.70
C ASN A 8 32.61 -45.33 18.18
N ALA A 9 31.87 -44.47 18.91
CA ALA A 9 30.82 -43.55 18.47
C ALA A 9 29.63 -44.11 17.66
N PHE A 10 28.66 -44.67 18.36
CA PHE A 10 27.25 -44.57 17.97
C PHE A 10 26.79 -43.12 18.20
N LEU A 11 26.80 -42.30 17.14
CA LEU A 11 26.10 -41.02 17.13
C LEU A 11 24.58 -41.29 17.08
N SER A 12 23.91 -41.00 18.20
CA SER A 12 22.48 -41.22 18.40
C SER A 12 21.64 -40.38 17.44
N SER A 13 20.85 -41.05 16.60
CA SER A 13 19.93 -40.46 15.62
C SER A 13 18.92 -39.46 16.23
N SER A 14 18.68 -39.52 17.55
CA SER A 14 17.70 -38.69 18.25
C SER A 14 18.13 -37.24 18.49
N THR A 15 19.43 -36.89 18.41
CA THR A 15 19.88 -35.49 18.58
C THR A 15 19.88 -34.70 17.28
N LEU A 16 19.86 -35.38 16.12
CA LEU A 16 19.74 -34.71 14.81
C LEU A 16 18.33 -34.13 14.60
N SER A 17 17.29 -34.82 15.07
CA SER A 17 15.90 -34.38 14.87
C SER A 17 15.52 -33.13 15.68
N LEU A 18 16.09 -32.93 16.87
CA LEU A 18 15.85 -31.70 17.67
C LEU A 18 16.49 -30.45 17.05
N MET A 19 17.62 -30.58 16.35
CA MET A 19 18.28 -29.47 15.66
C MET A 19 17.49 -29.01 14.41
N ILE A 20 16.81 -29.93 13.74
CA ILE A 20 16.00 -29.61 12.55
C ILE A 20 14.74 -28.81 12.95
N ILE A 21 14.12 -29.13 14.10
CA ILE A 21 12.92 -28.44 14.58
C ILE A 21 13.24 -26.98 15.01
N TYR A 22 14.41 -26.73 15.60
CA TYR A 22 14.85 -25.37 15.94
C TYR A 22 15.31 -24.56 14.71
N GLY A 23 15.81 -25.21 13.66
CA GLY A 23 16.23 -24.55 12.42
C GLY A 23 15.05 -24.07 11.56
N VAL A 24 13.90 -24.74 11.62
CA VAL A 24 12.70 -24.33 10.84
C VAL A 24 11.98 -23.14 11.46
N PHE A 25 12.13 -22.87 12.77
CA PHE A 25 11.43 -21.76 13.43
C PHE A 25 12.10 -20.38 13.26
N ALA A 26 13.29 -20.33 12.66
CA ALA A 26 13.95 -19.09 12.26
C ALA A 26 13.48 -18.64 10.85
N ILE A 27 12.17 -18.69 10.59
CA ILE A 27 11.62 -18.00 9.42
C ILE A 27 11.74 -16.51 9.74
N ALA A 28 12.79 -15.89 9.20
CA ALA A 28 12.96 -14.44 9.23
C ALA A 28 11.63 -13.81 8.82
N SER A 29 11.01 -13.10 9.76
CA SER A 29 9.82 -12.30 9.48
C SER A 29 10.29 -11.14 8.61
N SER A 30 10.32 -11.35 7.29
CA SER A 30 10.59 -10.27 6.34
C SER A 30 9.43 -9.29 6.43
N THR A 31 9.61 -8.20 7.17
CA THR A 31 8.69 -7.07 7.10
C THR A 31 8.79 -6.51 5.68
N ALA A 32 7.82 -6.84 4.83
CA ALA A 32 7.68 -6.24 3.52
C ALA A 32 7.34 -4.75 3.73
N GLN A 33 8.36 -3.90 3.77
CA GLN A 33 8.19 -2.46 3.76
C GLN A 33 7.77 -2.06 2.34
N ALA A 34 6.64 -1.35 2.22
CA ALA A 34 6.24 -0.76 0.94
C ALA A 34 7.35 0.20 0.48
N GLN A 35 8.11 -0.21 -0.53
CA GLN A 35 9.20 0.61 -1.07
C GLN A 35 8.60 1.82 -1.78
N ALA A 36 9.11 3.01 -1.47
CA ALA A 36 8.73 4.23 -2.17
C ALA A 36 9.06 4.11 -3.67
N PHE A 37 8.17 4.61 -4.53
CA PHE A 37 8.43 4.64 -5.97
C PHE A 37 9.59 5.60 -6.26
N ARG A 38 10.65 5.08 -6.86
CA ARG A 38 11.80 5.88 -7.28
C ARG A 38 11.36 6.81 -8.40
N CYS A 39 11.64 8.10 -8.25
CA CYS A 39 11.47 9.09 -9.30
C CYS A 39 12.83 9.70 -9.63
N ASN A 40 13.33 9.46 -10.85
CA ASN A 40 14.66 9.90 -11.30
C ASN A 40 14.66 11.32 -11.89
N SER A 41 13.48 11.95 -11.99
CA SER A 41 13.35 13.33 -12.42
C SER A 41 13.87 14.34 -11.38
N SER A 42 14.08 15.58 -11.80
CA SER A 42 14.43 16.68 -10.89
C SER A 42 13.38 16.89 -9.79
N SER A 43 13.84 17.28 -8.59
CA SER A 43 12.94 17.65 -7.49
C SER A 43 12.00 18.79 -7.92
N GLY A 44 10.72 18.63 -7.62
CA GLY A 44 9.63 19.52 -8.05
C GLY A 44 9.01 19.17 -9.41
N ARG A 45 9.56 18.21 -10.18
CA ARG A 45 8.97 17.77 -11.46
C ARG A 45 7.56 17.22 -11.23
N LYS A 46 6.59 17.74 -11.99
CA LYS A 46 5.18 17.31 -11.97
C LYS A 46 4.82 16.51 -13.22
N CYS A 47 4.10 15.41 -13.07
CA CYS A 47 3.56 14.64 -14.20
C CYS A 47 2.16 14.10 -13.88
N ASN A 48 1.52 13.44 -14.85
CA ASN A 48 0.31 12.67 -14.60
C ASN A 48 0.71 11.22 -14.35
N ALA A 49 0.17 10.61 -13.30
CA ALA A 49 0.40 9.22 -12.96
C ALA A 49 -0.92 8.44 -12.92
N LEU A 50 -0.81 7.12 -12.91
CA LEU A 50 -1.90 6.18 -12.74
C LEU A 50 -1.56 5.24 -11.58
N ILE A 51 -2.58 4.84 -10.84
CA ILE A 51 -2.47 3.76 -9.85
C ILE A 51 -3.68 2.83 -9.99
N ASP A 52 -3.44 1.54 -9.84
CA ASP A 52 -4.48 0.52 -9.89
C ASP A 52 -5.14 0.41 -8.53
N TYR A 53 -6.37 0.91 -8.40
CA TYR A 53 -7.15 0.83 -7.17
C TYR A 53 -8.09 -0.37 -7.22
N VAL A 54 -7.91 -1.31 -6.29
CA VAL A 54 -8.85 -2.42 -6.08
C VAL A 54 -10.01 -1.90 -5.22
N SER A 55 -11.23 -1.86 -5.74
CA SER A 55 -12.38 -1.39 -4.95
C SER A 55 -12.68 -2.37 -3.81
N PRO A 56 -12.59 -1.98 -2.53
CA PRO A 56 -12.79 -2.91 -1.41
C PRO A 56 -14.23 -3.41 -1.34
N ASN A 57 -15.19 -2.53 -1.65
CA ASN A 57 -16.63 -2.78 -1.65
C ASN A 57 -17.26 -2.36 -2.97
N THR A 58 -18.49 -2.81 -3.23
CA THR A 58 -19.29 -2.32 -4.36
C THR A 58 -19.60 -0.84 -4.17
N THR A 59 -19.36 -0.04 -5.21
CA THR A 59 -19.45 1.43 -5.16
C THR A 59 -19.83 1.99 -6.53
N THR A 60 -19.64 3.29 -6.76
CA THR A 60 -19.88 3.95 -8.05
C THR A 60 -18.65 4.71 -8.54
N LEU A 61 -18.59 4.99 -9.84
CA LEU A 61 -17.57 5.88 -10.41
C LEU A 61 -17.55 7.27 -9.76
N SER A 62 -18.71 7.82 -9.39
CA SER A 62 -18.83 9.11 -8.69
C SER A 62 -18.19 9.08 -7.30
N ALA A 63 -18.40 7.98 -6.55
CA ALA A 63 -17.81 7.82 -5.22
C ALA A 63 -16.29 7.68 -5.31
N ILE A 64 -15.76 6.89 -6.25
CA ILE A 64 -14.32 6.77 -6.50
C ILE A 64 -13.72 8.11 -6.93
N LYS A 65 -14.39 8.83 -7.84
CA LYS A 65 -13.99 10.19 -8.27
C LYS A 65 -13.86 11.12 -7.06
N THR A 66 -14.80 11.06 -6.12
CA THR A 66 -14.81 11.86 -4.91
C THR A 66 -13.67 11.46 -3.98
N LEU A 67 -13.53 10.17 -3.68
CA LEU A 67 -12.47 9.62 -2.82
C LEU A 67 -11.08 10.04 -3.29
N PHE A 68 -10.82 9.98 -4.59
CA PHE A 68 -9.52 10.35 -5.18
C PHE A 68 -9.41 11.82 -5.58
N GLY A 69 -10.41 12.66 -5.31
CA GLY A 69 -10.38 14.09 -5.64
C GLY A 69 -10.21 14.37 -7.14
N ILE A 70 -10.68 13.45 -8.00
CA ILE A 70 -10.59 13.56 -9.45
C ILE A 70 -11.55 14.66 -9.91
N ARG A 71 -11.04 15.67 -10.61
CA ARG A 71 -11.83 16.85 -11.01
C ARG A 71 -12.88 16.51 -12.07
N ASN A 72 -12.48 15.79 -13.11
CA ASN A 72 -13.30 15.50 -14.28
C ASN A 72 -13.57 14.00 -14.40
N LEU A 73 -14.85 13.58 -14.45
CA LEU A 73 -15.19 12.17 -14.61
C LEU A 73 -14.57 11.58 -15.90
N ARG A 74 -14.47 12.36 -16.97
CA ARG A 74 -13.91 11.89 -18.26
C ARG A 74 -12.47 11.40 -18.16
N SER A 75 -11.64 11.94 -17.25
CA SER A 75 -10.28 11.42 -17.07
C SER A 75 -10.28 10.03 -16.45
N LEU A 76 -11.21 9.77 -15.51
CA LEU A 76 -11.41 8.44 -14.94
C LEU A 76 -11.96 7.47 -15.99
N LEU A 77 -12.95 7.89 -16.80
CA LEU A 77 -13.52 7.07 -17.87
C LEU A 77 -12.46 6.69 -18.91
N GLY A 78 -11.68 7.66 -19.37
CA GLY A 78 -10.62 7.44 -20.36
C GLY A 78 -9.51 6.52 -19.85
N ALA A 79 -9.11 6.65 -18.58
CA ALA A 79 -8.11 5.77 -17.96
C ALA A 79 -8.58 4.30 -17.88
N ASN A 80 -9.89 4.06 -17.88
CA ASN A 80 -10.52 2.74 -17.70
C ASN A 80 -11.23 2.25 -18.96
N ASN A 81 -11.04 2.92 -20.10
CA ASN A 81 -11.65 2.55 -21.37
C ASN A 81 -13.20 2.47 -21.35
N PHE A 82 -13.85 3.23 -20.46
CA PHE A 82 -15.30 3.37 -20.42
C PHE A 82 -15.79 4.33 -21.52
N PRO A 83 -16.99 4.12 -22.10
CA PRO A 83 -17.60 5.12 -22.99
C PRO A 83 -17.70 6.49 -22.31
N LEU A 84 -17.43 7.58 -23.03
CA LEU A 84 -17.49 8.94 -22.46
C LEU A 84 -18.90 9.38 -22.05
N SER A 85 -19.94 8.63 -22.45
CA SER A 85 -21.33 8.78 -22.04
C SER A 85 -21.70 8.01 -20.77
N THR A 86 -20.75 7.26 -20.17
CA THR A 86 -21.00 6.45 -18.97
C THR A 86 -21.49 7.31 -17.81
N SER A 87 -22.56 6.86 -17.14
CA SER A 87 -23.14 7.56 -16.00
C SER A 87 -22.17 7.63 -14.80
N PRO A 88 -22.13 8.74 -14.03
CA PRO A 88 -21.40 8.80 -12.77
C PRO A 88 -21.85 7.73 -11.76
N SER A 89 -23.11 7.31 -11.82
CA SER A 89 -23.69 6.28 -10.94
C SER A 89 -23.40 4.85 -11.41
N GLN A 90 -22.63 4.68 -12.49
CA GLN A 90 -22.19 3.36 -12.94
C GLN A 90 -21.55 2.61 -11.77
N SER A 91 -22.06 1.40 -11.53
CA SER A 91 -21.58 0.54 -10.46
C SER A 91 -20.18 0.01 -10.76
N VAL A 92 -19.35 -0.04 -9.71
CA VAL A 92 -18.05 -0.70 -9.68
C VAL A 92 -18.15 -1.82 -8.66
N SER A 93 -17.91 -3.04 -9.09
CA SER A 93 -18.02 -4.21 -8.20
C SER A 93 -16.88 -4.25 -7.19
N ALA A 94 -17.11 -4.86 -6.03
CA ALA A 94 -16.01 -5.19 -5.12
C ALA A 94 -14.92 -6.00 -5.85
N GLN A 95 -13.66 -5.81 -5.46
CA GLN A 95 -12.45 -6.37 -6.06
C GLN A 95 -12.17 -5.94 -7.52
N GLN A 96 -13.02 -5.14 -8.13
CA GLN A 96 -12.75 -4.57 -9.44
C GLN A 96 -11.59 -3.57 -9.36
N ILE A 97 -10.64 -3.69 -10.30
CA ILE A 97 -9.55 -2.73 -10.44
C ILE A 97 -10.04 -1.53 -11.27
N ILE A 98 -9.82 -0.33 -10.75
CA ILE A 98 -10.05 0.94 -11.44
C ILE A 98 -8.73 1.71 -11.48
N LYS A 99 -8.30 2.10 -12.68
CA LYS A 99 -7.13 2.96 -12.93
C LYS A 99 -7.46 4.39 -12.52
N ILE A 100 -6.77 4.90 -11.49
CA ILE A 100 -6.98 6.22 -10.94
C ILE A 100 -5.93 7.19 -11.51
N PRO A 101 -6.32 8.19 -12.31
CA PRO A 101 -5.42 9.26 -12.71
C PRO A 101 -5.28 10.32 -11.62
N PHE A 102 -4.04 10.72 -11.32
CA PHE A 102 -3.74 11.77 -10.35
C PHE A 102 -2.45 12.54 -10.72
N PRO A 103 -2.30 13.80 -10.27
CA PRO A 103 -1.06 14.53 -10.46
C PRO A 103 0.03 13.97 -9.54
N CYS A 104 1.23 13.77 -10.06
CA CYS A 104 2.42 13.34 -9.32
C CYS A 104 3.39 14.51 -9.14
N ILE A 105 4.13 14.53 -8.03
CA ILE A 105 5.29 15.39 -7.83
C ILE A 105 6.47 14.56 -7.32
N CYS A 106 7.63 14.78 -7.93
CA CYS A 106 8.87 14.15 -7.50
C CYS A 106 9.63 15.02 -6.51
N ASN A 107 10.11 14.42 -5.44
CA ASN A 107 10.95 15.10 -4.45
C ASN A 107 12.00 14.12 -3.92
N ASN A 108 13.26 14.55 -3.93
CA ASN A 108 14.40 13.81 -3.36
C ASN A 108 14.46 12.34 -3.81
N GLY A 109 14.27 12.08 -5.10
CA GLY A 109 14.36 10.74 -5.68
C GLY A 109 13.12 9.86 -5.50
N THR A 110 12.04 10.38 -4.91
CA THR A 110 10.76 9.66 -4.74
C THR A 110 9.60 10.45 -5.35
N GLY A 111 8.57 9.76 -5.83
CA GLY A 111 7.36 10.42 -6.33
C GLY A 111 6.14 10.09 -5.49
N ILE A 112 5.38 11.12 -5.12
CA ILE A 112 4.09 10.98 -4.46
C ILE A 112 3.05 11.88 -5.12
N SER A 113 1.77 11.58 -4.90
CA SER A 113 0.68 12.39 -5.41
C SER A 113 0.79 13.85 -4.99
N ASN A 114 0.58 14.79 -5.91
CA ASN A 114 0.75 16.21 -5.66
C ASN A 114 -0.51 16.80 -4.99
N HIS A 115 -0.53 16.76 -3.65
CA HIS A 115 -1.58 17.30 -2.77
C HIS A 115 -3.00 16.75 -3.05
N ARG A 116 -3.13 15.58 -3.68
CA ARG A 116 -4.41 14.92 -3.98
C ARG A 116 -4.27 13.40 -4.06
N PRO A 117 -5.10 12.61 -3.38
CA PRO A 117 -6.33 13.04 -2.71
C PRO A 117 -6.12 13.64 -1.32
N ILE A 118 -7.13 14.40 -0.90
CA ILE A 118 -7.33 14.81 0.49
C ILE A 118 -8.49 13.97 1.02
N TYR A 119 -8.25 13.22 2.08
CA TYR A 119 -9.25 12.43 2.77
C TYR A 119 -9.70 13.16 4.04
N LYS A 120 -11.01 13.25 4.26
CA LYS A 120 -11.56 13.84 5.48
C LYS A 120 -11.92 12.72 6.45
N VAL A 121 -11.24 12.69 7.60
CA VAL A 121 -11.41 11.67 8.65
C VAL A 121 -12.87 11.62 9.11
N VAL A 122 -13.42 10.41 9.21
CA VAL A 122 -14.77 10.17 9.72
C VAL A 122 -14.74 9.46 11.07
N ALA A 123 -15.89 9.40 11.75
CA ALA A 123 -15.98 8.75 13.05
C ALA A 123 -15.57 7.27 12.98
N GLY A 124 -14.68 6.85 13.88
CA GLY A 124 -14.17 5.47 13.96
C GLY A 124 -12.92 5.22 13.12
N ASP A 125 -12.41 6.20 12.37
CA ASP A 125 -11.18 6.05 11.61
C ASP A 125 -9.93 5.99 12.49
N PHE A 126 -8.96 5.22 12.00
CA PHE A 126 -7.58 5.22 12.42
C PHE A 126 -6.70 5.15 11.15
N LEU A 127 -5.48 5.68 11.20
CA LEU A 127 -4.63 5.77 10.01
C LEU A 127 -4.40 4.40 9.33
N PHE A 128 -4.35 3.32 10.10
CA PHE A 128 -4.24 1.97 9.58
C PHE A 128 -5.47 1.55 8.75
N HIS A 129 -6.70 1.81 9.22
CA HIS A 129 -7.92 1.53 8.47
C HIS A 129 -7.97 2.33 7.16
N ILE A 130 -7.65 3.62 7.24
CA ILE A 130 -7.62 4.49 6.05
C ILE A 130 -6.63 3.93 5.01
N ALA A 131 -5.41 3.60 5.42
CA ALA A 131 -4.41 3.07 4.52
C ALA A 131 -4.77 1.68 3.97
N ALA A 132 -5.18 0.76 4.85
CA ALA A 132 -5.34 -0.65 4.51
C ALA A 132 -6.66 -0.94 3.79
N GLU A 133 -7.76 -0.31 4.19
CA GLU A 133 -9.10 -0.62 3.69
C GLU A 133 -9.64 0.45 2.76
N VAL A 134 -9.58 1.73 3.14
CA VAL A 134 -10.12 2.82 2.31
C VAL A 134 -9.31 3.03 1.04
N PHE A 135 -7.98 3.03 1.15
CA PHE A 135 -7.06 3.16 0.02
C PHE A 135 -6.45 1.83 -0.43
N SER A 136 -7.06 0.70 -0.05
CA SER A 136 -6.70 -0.64 -0.52
C SER A 136 -5.19 -0.93 -0.50
N ARG A 137 -4.51 -0.51 0.58
CA ARG A 137 -3.07 -0.71 0.83
C ARG A 137 -2.15 -0.05 -0.21
N LEU A 138 -2.65 0.94 -0.96
CA LEU A 138 -1.83 1.73 -1.89
C LEU A 138 -0.79 2.59 -1.18
N VAL A 139 -1.02 2.89 0.10
CA VAL A 139 -0.12 3.60 1.00
C VAL A 139 -0.07 2.89 2.34
N THR A 140 0.93 3.20 3.17
CA THR A 140 0.98 2.77 4.56
C THR A 140 0.53 3.89 5.50
N PHE A 141 0.09 3.53 6.70
CA PHE A 141 -0.28 4.52 7.70
C PHE A 141 0.89 5.42 8.09
N GLN A 142 2.12 4.89 8.10
CA GLN A 142 3.34 5.66 8.38
C GLN A 142 3.61 6.72 7.30
N GLN A 143 3.32 6.40 6.03
CA GLN A 143 3.46 7.38 4.94
C GLN A 143 2.44 8.50 5.08
N ILE A 144 1.18 8.17 5.41
CA ILE A 144 0.14 9.18 5.69
C ILE A 144 0.58 10.03 6.90
N GLN A 145 1.01 9.41 7.98
CA GLN A 145 1.47 10.08 9.20
C GLN A 145 2.60 11.08 8.92
N ALA A 146 3.65 10.62 8.21
CA ALA A 146 4.83 11.42 7.92
C ALA A 146 4.50 12.65 7.04
N VAL A 147 3.70 12.46 6.00
CA VAL A 147 3.37 13.55 5.05
C VAL A 147 2.42 14.58 5.66
N ASN A 148 1.63 14.20 6.64
CA ASN A 148 0.71 15.09 7.35
C ASN A 148 1.28 15.65 8.67
N ASN A 149 2.56 15.41 8.97
CA ASN A 149 3.22 15.84 10.21
C ASN A 149 2.49 15.40 11.49
N ILE A 150 1.89 14.21 11.49
CA ILE A 150 1.15 13.68 12.64
C ILE A 150 2.14 13.05 13.62
N SER A 151 2.21 13.59 14.84
CA SER A 151 3.17 13.13 15.86
C SER A 151 2.81 11.76 16.44
N ASP A 152 1.53 11.54 16.77
CA ASP A 152 1.01 10.25 17.22
C ASP A 152 -0.02 9.73 16.20
N GLY A 153 0.30 8.62 15.52
CA GLY A 153 -0.56 8.04 14.50
C GLY A 153 -1.88 7.46 15.03
N ASN A 154 -2.04 7.36 16.35
CA ASN A 154 -3.29 6.95 17.00
C ASN A 154 -4.24 8.14 17.27
N LEU A 155 -3.76 9.37 17.12
CA LEU A 155 -4.52 10.58 17.39
C LEU A 155 -4.83 11.30 16.08
N ILE A 156 -5.98 10.96 15.48
CA ILE A 156 -6.58 11.71 14.38
C ILE A 156 -8.00 12.12 14.77
N GLU A 157 -8.42 13.30 14.32
CA GLU A 157 -9.70 13.89 14.71
C GLU A 157 -10.71 13.83 13.56
N VAL A 158 -11.99 13.62 13.89
CA VAL A 158 -13.07 13.67 12.91
C VAL A 158 -13.08 15.03 12.22
N GLY A 159 -13.11 15.01 10.89
CA GLY A 159 -13.08 16.22 10.07
C GLY A 159 -11.68 16.71 9.71
N GLN A 160 -10.62 16.15 10.29
CA GLN A 160 -9.24 16.41 9.90
C GLN A 160 -9.04 16.03 8.42
N GLU A 161 -8.34 16.89 7.68
CA GLU A 161 -7.98 16.65 6.29
C GLU A 161 -6.58 16.03 6.21
N LEU A 162 -6.48 14.87 5.56
CA LEU A 162 -5.26 14.11 5.38
C LEU A 162 -4.89 14.04 3.90
N TRP A 163 -3.70 14.53 3.55
CA TRP A 163 -3.12 14.27 2.24
C TRP A 163 -2.63 12.84 2.17
N ILE A 164 -3.14 12.10 1.18
CA ILE A 164 -2.81 10.70 0.97
C ILE A 164 -1.69 10.59 -0.08
N PRO A 165 -0.47 10.18 0.30
CA PRO A 165 0.69 10.25 -0.59
C PRO A 165 0.78 9.04 -1.52
N LEU A 166 -0.16 8.92 -2.47
CA LEU A 166 -0.14 7.81 -3.44
C LEU A 166 1.21 7.76 -4.18
N PRO A 167 1.87 6.59 -4.27
CA PRO A 167 3.18 6.48 -4.89
C PRO A 167 3.11 6.67 -6.41
N CYS A 168 4.12 7.31 -6.99
CA CYS A 168 4.20 7.54 -8.44
C CYS A 168 5.65 7.80 -8.90
N SER A 169 5.85 7.89 -10.22
CA SER A 169 7.12 8.32 -10.83
C SER A 169 6.87 9.19 -12.06
N CYS A 170 7.85 10.05 -12.33
CA CYS A 170 8.09 10.74 -13.60
C CYS A 170 9.51 10.31 -14.09
#